data_AF-A0A815JGP1-F1
#
_entry.id   AF-A0A815JGP1-F1
#
_cell.length_a   1.000
_cell.length_b   1.000
_cell.length_c   1.000
_cell.angle_alpha   90.00
_cell.angle_beta   90.00
_cell.angle_gamma   90.00
#
_symmetry.space_group_name_H-M   'P 1'
#
loop_
_entity.id
_entity.type
_entity.pdbx_description
1 polymer ?
#
loop_
_entity_poly.entity_id
_entity_poly.type
_entity_poly.pdbx_seq_one_letter_code
_entity_poly.pdbx_strand_id
1 'polypeptide(L)'
;MSATIPVVTTTVDRVNFTVTRKSDGQSLAFSLPEKSSVKDLKNDLKARLPPQFQEGCRLICKGKIMKGKHKIHHYGFKNGTNGVPILMDDSKNWESSSSSSDSEKSS
;
A
#
# COMPACT_ATOMS: atom_id res chain seq x y z
N MET A 1 16.29 -7.70 -45.72
CA MET A 1 15.98 -6.44 -45.01
C MET A 1 15.26 -6.81 -43.73
N SER A 2 15.90 -6.71 -42.56
CA SER A 2 15.29 -7.11 -41.28
C SER A 2 14.55 -5.93 -40.66
N ALA A 3 13.23 -6.07 -40.48
CA ALA A 3 12.41 -5.07 -39.81
C ALA A 3 12.65 -5.11 -38.30
N THR A 4 13.26 -4.06 -37.75
CA THR A 4 13.36 -3.85 -36.30
C THR A 4 11.98 -3.47 -35.77
N ILE A 5 11.33 -4.40 -35.08
CA ILE A 5 10.07 -4.13 -34.37
C ILE A 5 10.41 -3.26 -33.15
N PRO A 6 9.82 -2.07 -32.97
CA PRO A 6 9.98 -1.33 -31.73
C PRO A 6 9.28 -2.11 -30.62
N VAL A 7 10.06 -2.63 -29.67
CA VAL A 7 9.54 -3.07 -28.38
C VAL A 7 8.93 -1.83 -27.72
N VAL A 8 7.61 -1.69 -27.83
CA VAL A 8 6.83 -0.79 -26.98
C VAL A 8 6.94 -1.35 -25.57
N THR A 9 8.00 -0.94 -24.87
CA THR A 9 8.11 -1.15 -23.44
C THR A 9 7.15 -0.14 -22.82
N THR A 10 5.90 -0.56 -22.63
CA THR A 10 4.97 0.15 -21.76
C THR A 10 5.61 0.14 -20.37
N THR A 11 6.39 1.16 -20.06
CA THR A 11 6.96 1.38 -18.73
C THR A 11 5.78 1.67 -17.83
N VAL A 12 5.17 0.62 -17.30
CA VAL A 12 4.20 0.77 -16.22
C VAL A 12 4.98 1.41 -15.09
N ASP A 13 4.69 2.67 -14.78
CA ASP A 13 5.27 3.38 -13.65
C ASP A 13 4.98 2.57 -12.37
N ARG A 14 5.99 1.83 -11.89
CA ARG A 14 5.88 0.95 -10.73
C ARG A 14 6.70 1.53 -9.60
N VAL A 15 6.19 1.35 -8.39
CA VAL A 15 6.85 1.76 -7.16
C VAL A 15 7.21 0.52 -6.37
N ASN A 16 8.45 0.48 -5.88
CA ASN A 16 8.96 -0.63 -5.08
C ASN A 16 9.14 -0.17 -3.64
N PHE A 17 8.59 -0.94 -2.71
CA PHE A 17 8.61 -0.58 -1.30
C PHE A 17 8.64 -1.81 -0.42
N THR A 18 9.00 -1.60 0.84
CA THR A 18 9.17 -2.69 1.80
C THR A 18 8.20 -2.49 2.94
N VAL A 19 7.42 -3.52 3.25
CA VAL A 19 6.53 -3.55 4.40
C VAL A 19 7.18 -4.38 5.49
N THR A 20 7.50 -3.76 6.62
CA THR A 20 8.08 -4.40 7.79
C THR A 20 7.01 -4.57 8.86
N ARG A 21 6.72 -5.81 9.24
CA ARG A 21 5.79 -6.13 10.33
C ARG A 21 6.44 -5.81 11.68
N LYS A 22 5.72 -5.09 12.52
CA LYS A 22 6.22 -4.56 13.79
C LYS A 22 6.41 -5.64 14.86
N SER A 23 5.56 -6.68 14.87
CA SER A 23 5.62 -7.73 15.89
C SER A 23 6.89 -8.57 15.87
N ASP A 24 7.41 -8.89 14.68
CA ASP A 24 8.55 -9.81 14.48
C ASP A 24 9.67 -9.24 13.60
N GLY A 25 9.48 -8.05 13.03
CA GLY A 25 10.45 -7.41 12.13
C GLY A 25 10.49 -7.99 10.71
N GLN A 26 9.58 -8.91 10.37
CA GLN A 26 9.55 -9.52 9.03
C GLN A 26 9.28 -8.46 7.96
N SER A 27 10.16 -8.39 6.97
CA SER A 27 10.10 -7.40 5.90
C SER A 27 9.79 -8.06 4.57
N LEU A 28 8.80 -7.55 3.86
CA LEU A 28 8.39 -8.02 2.53
C LEU A 28 8.49 -6.89 1.51
N ALA A 29 9.13 -7.18 0.38
CA ALA A 29 9.17 -6.28 -0.76
C ALA A 29 7.89 -6.41 -1.60
N PHE A 30 7.31 -5.27 -1.97
CA PHE A 30 6.13 -5.17 -2.82
C PHE A 30 6.43 -4.25 -4.01
N SER A 31 5.82 -4.57 -5.15
CA SER A 31 5.89 -3.77 -6.36
C SER A 31 4.49 -3.58 -6.94
N LEU A 32 3.98 -2.35 -6.86
CA LEU A 32 2.65 -1.99 -7.37
C LEU A 32 2.76 -0.83 -8.36
N PRO A 33 1.84 -0.71 -9.32
CA PRO A 33 1.71 0.49 -10.15
C PRO A 33 1.54 1.75 -9.28
N GLU A 34 2.14 2.88 -9.66
CA GLU A 34 2.02 4.15 -8.92
C GLU A 34 0.55 4.59 -8.75
N LYS A 35 -0.28 4.25 -9.76
CA LYS A 35 -1.71 4.57 -9.78
C LYS A 35 -2.55 3.72 -8.82
N SER A 36 -1.98 2.68 -8.22
CA SER A 36 -2.68 1.78 -7.30
C SER A 36 -3.12 2.50 -6.01
N SER A 37 -4.23 2.03 -5.46
CA SER A 37 -4.74 2.53 -4.20
C SER A 37 -4.04 1.84 -3.02
N VAL A 38 -4.05 2.49 -1.86
CA VAL A 38 -3.63 1.84 -0.62
C VAL A 38 -4.53 0.65 -0.29
N LYS A 39 -5.80 0.66 -0.70
CA LYS A 39 -6.71 -0.48 -0.53
C LYS A 39 -6.19 -1.72 -1.27
N ASP A 40 -5.70 -1.57 -2.49
CA ASP A 40 -5.14 -2.68 -3.27
C ASP A 40 -3.90 -3.27 -2.59
N LEU A 41 -2.98 -2.42 -2.14
CA LEU A 41 -1.82 -2.83 -1.34
C LEU A 41 -2.26 -3.64 -0.12
N LYS A 42 -3.23 -3.13 0.62
CA LYS A 42 -3.63 -3.78 1.85
C LYS A 42 -4.37 -5.12 1.61
N ASN A 43 -5.09 -5.25 0.50
CA ASN A 43 -5.65 -6.53 0.07
C ASN A 43 -4.54 -7.53 -0.31
N ASP A 44 -3.51 -7.10 -1.06
CA ASP A 44 -2.36 -7.94 -1.41
C ASP A 44 -1.58 -8.38 -0.15
N LEU A 45 -1.39 -7.45 0.79
CA LEU A 45 -0.82 -7.73 2.10
C LEU A 45 -1.66 -8.74 2.88
N LYS A 46 -2.98 -8.60 2.91
CA LYS A 46 -3.88 -9.55 3.59
C LYS A 46 -3.78 -10.96 3.00
N ALA A 47 -3.53 -11.07 1.69
CA ALA A 47 -3.34 -12.36 1.03
C ALA A 47 -1.98 -13.00 1.34
N ARG A 48 -0.91 -12.21 1.49
CA ARG A 48 0.46 -12.71 1.74
C ARG A 48 0.81 -12.86 3.22
N LEU A 49 0.35 -11.91 4.04
CA LEU A 49 0.52 -11.85 5.48
C LEU A 49 -0.88 -11.83 6.11
N PRO A 50 -1.46 -13.00 6.41
CA PRO A 50 -2.78 -13.06 7.00
C PRO A 50 -2.77 -12.26 8.32
N PRO A 51 -3.58 -11.20 8.40
CA PRO A 51 -3.63 -10.34 9.57
C PRO A 51 -4.26 -11.09 10.75
N GLN A 52 -3.85 -10.75 11.98
CA GLN A 52 -4.55 -11.23 13.18
C GLN A 52 -5.98 -10.68 13.28
N PHE A 53 -6.23 -9.51 12.69
CA PHE A 53 -7.55 -8.89 12.63
C PHE A 53 -8.24 -9.19 11.30
N GLN A 54 -9.51 -9.57 11.33
CA GLN A 54 -10.33 -9.80 10.13
C GLN A 54 -10.36 -8.58 9.20
N GLU A 55 -10.27 -7.37 9.77
CA GLU A 55 -10.23 -6.09 9.07
C GLU A 55 -8.83 -5.69 8.54
N GLY A 56 -7.78 -6.39 8.95
CA GLY A 56 -6.39 -6.17 8.53
C GLY A 56 -5.53 -5.37 9.52
N CYS A 57 -4.24 -5.19 9.19
CA CYS A 57 -3.26 -4.47 10.01
C CYS A 57 -2.98 -3.01 9.59
N ARG A 58 -2.80 -2.12 10.56
CA ARG A 58 -2.50 -0.70 10.32
C ARG A 58 -1.17 -0.52 9.59
N LEU A 59 -1.15 0.28 8.53
CA LEU A 59 0.06 0.61 7.78
C LEU A 59 0.50 2.04 8.07
N ILE A 60 1.79 2.25 8.30
CA ILE A 60 2.40 3.54 8.63
C ILE A 60 3.56 3.77 7.67
N CYS A 61 3.50 4.83 6.88
CA CYS A 61 4.60 5.26 6.02
C CYS A 61 5.09 6.63 6.47
N LYS A 62 6.39 6.77 6.77
CA LYS A 62 7.00 8.03 7.23
C LYS A 62 6.24 8.69 8.38
N GLY A 63 5.81 7.89 9.37
CA GLY A 63 5.02 8.35 10.52
C GLY A 63 3.54 8.66 10.23
N LYS A 64 3.08 8.56 8.98
CA LYS A 64 1.68 8.77 8.59
C LYS A 64 0.94 7.46 8.36
N ILE A 65 -0.29 7.38 8.86
CA ILE A 65 -1.14 6.21 8.69
C ILE A 65 -1.68 6.17 7.26
N MET A 66 -1.48 5.04 6.58
CA MET A 66 -1.95 4.83 5.22
C MET A 66 -3.43 4.44 5.23
N LYS A 67 -4.27 5.34 4.72
CA LYS A 67 -5.72 5.19 4.61
C LYS A 67 -6.07 4.62 3.24
N GLY A 68 -6.95 3.60 3.21
CA GLY A 68 -7.29 2.86 1.98
C GLY A 68 -7.86 3.71 0.84
N LYS A 69 -8.54 4.82 1.18
CA LYS A 69 -9.13 5.75 0.22
C LYS A 69 -8.11 6.59 -0.57
N HIS A 70 -6.85 6.63 -0.14
CA HIS A 70 -5.80 7.40 -0.80
C HIS A 70 -4.98 6.52 -1.75
N LYS A 71 -4.39 7.15 -2.77
CA LYS A 71 -3.41 6.52 -3.66
C LYS A 71 -2.05 6.41 -2.96
N ILE A 72 -1.24 5.44 -3.36
CA ILE A 72 0.09 5.27 -2.79
C ILE A 72 0.98 6.49 -3.03
N HIS A 73 0.87 7.19 -4.17
CA HIS A 73 1.65 8.42 -4.41
C HIS A 73 1.43 9.52 -3.36
N HIS A 74 0.28 9.53 -2.68
CA HIS A 74 -0.05 10.54 -1.65
C HIS A 74 0.94 10.47 -0.48
N TYR A 75 1.53 9.29 -0.27
CA TYR A 75 2.51 9.01 0.79
C TYR A 75 3.96 9.12 0.30
N GLY A 76 4.17 9.63 -0.92
CA GLY A 76 5.50 9.85 -1.50
C GLY A 76 6.07 8.65 -2.25
N PHE A 77 5.22 7.73 -2.71
CA PHE A 77 5.60 6.64 -3.62
C PHE A 77 5.48 7.17 -5.05
N LYS A 78 6.60 7.64 -5.62
CA LYS A 78 6.65 8.14 -7.00
C LYS A 78 7.41 7.15 -7.89
N ASN A 79 7.18 7.18 -9.19
CA ASN A 79 7.97 6.39 -10.13
C ASN A 79 9.48 6.57 -9.89
N GLY A 80 10.22 5.46 -9.87
CA GLY A 80 11.65 5.45 -9.52
C GLY A 80 11.96 5.53 -8.02
N THR A 81 10.96 5.67 -7.15
CA THR A 81 11.16 5.58 -5.69
C THR A 81 11.29 4.12 -5.29
N ASN A 82 12.47 3.73 -4.82
CA ASN A 82 12.76 2.39 -4.32
C ASN A 82 12.98 2.43 -2.80
N GLY A 83 12.48 1.41 -2.11
CA GLY A 83 12.81 1.17 -0.71
C GLY A 83 12.07 2.07 0.28
N VAL A 84 10.87 2.56 -0.05
CA VAL A 84 10.05 3.28 0.93
C VAL A 84 9.68 2.32 2.07
N PRO A 85 10.07 2.61 3.33
CA PRO A 85 9.71 1.74 4.44
C PRO A 85 8.27 2.01 4.87
N ILE A 86 7.46 0.96 4.83
CA ILE A 86 6.12 0.91 5.42
C ILE A 86 6.21 0.04 6.66
N LEU A 87 5.79 0.56 7.80
CA LEU A 87 5.63 -0.23 9.01
C LEU A 87 4.21 -0.78 9.07
N MET A 88 4.09 -2.09 9.18
CA MET A 88 2.83 -2.80 9.43
C MET A 88 2.69 -3.04 10.93
N ASP A 89 1.78 -2.33 11.56
CA ASP A 89 1.40 -2.51 12.95
C ASP A 89 0.27 -3.54 13.02
N ASP A 90 0.64 -4.80 13.22
CA ASP A 90 -0.28 -5.93 13.33
C ASP A 90 -0.97 -6.03 14.69
N SER A 91 -0.60 -5.17 15.65
CA SER A 91 -1.31 -5.01 16.93
C SER A 91 -2.56 -4.11 16.86
N LYS A 92 -2.76 -3.43 15.72
CA LYS A 92 -3.85 -2.46 15.52
C LYS A 92 -4.56 -2.70 14.19
N ASN A 93 -5.90 -2.60 14.19
CA ASN A 93 -6.67 -2.61 12.95
C ASN A 93 -6.48 -1.29 12.17
N TRP A 94 -6.92 -1.25 10.91
CA TRP A 94 -6.76 -0.08 10.03
C TRP A 94 -7.44 1.16 10.58
N GLU A 95 -8.49 0.94 11.37
CA GLU A 95 -9.39 1.94 11.95
C GLU A 95 -8.97 2.37 13.36
N SER A 96 -7.86 1.88 13.91
CA SER A 96 -7.34 2.28 15.23
C SER A 96 -6.78 3.72 15.26
N SER A 97 -7.25 4.58 14.36
CA SER A 97 -7.35 6.02 14.59
C SER A 97 -8.83 6.26 14.83
N SER A 98 -9.21 6.40 16.09
CA SER A 98 -10.60 6.51 16.56
C SER A 98 -11.54 7.28 15.62
N SER A 99 -12.77 6.75 15.52
CA SER A 99 -14.07 7.30 15.10
C SER A 99 -14.17 8.84 14.96
N SER A 100 -14.99 9.41 14.06
CA SER A 100 -16.45 9.24 14.04
C SER A 100 -17.14 9.66 12.73
N SER A 101 -18.34 9.11 12.59
CA SER A 101 -19.48 9.33 11.70
C SER A 101 -19.67 10.72 11.08
N ASP A 102 -20.19 10.71 9.84
CA ASP A 102 -21.34 11.56 9.49
C ASP A 102 -22.29 10.71 8.65
N SER A 103 -23.26 10.12 9.35
CA SER A 103 -24.52 9.66 8.75
C SER A 103 -25.47 10.84 8.85
N GLU A 104 -26.02 11.34 7.74
CA GLU A 104 -27.43 11.73 7.59
C GLU A 104 -27.74 11.89 6.09
N LYS A 105 -28.18 10.80 5.46
CA LYS A 105 -29.09 10.87 4.32
C LYS A 105 -30.49 10.98 4.92
N SER A 106 -31.02 12.19 5.01
CA SER A 106 -32.43 12.44 5.27
C SER A 106 -33.03 13.13 4.04
N SER A 107 -33.90 12.36 3.38
CA SER A 107 -34.95 12.66 2.39
C SER A 107 -34.75 13.77 1.36
#